data_AF-A0A8B6BK25-F1
#
_entry.id   AF-A0A8B6BK25-F1
#
_cell.length_a   1.000
_cell.length_b   1.000
_cell.length_c   1.000
_cell.angle_alpha   90.00
_cell.angle_beta   90.00
_cell.angle_gamma   90.00
#
_symmetry.space_group_name_H-M   'P 1'
#
loop_
_entity.id
_entity.type
_entity.pdbx_description
1 polymer ?
#
loop_
_entity_poly.entity_id
_entity_poly.type
_entity_poly.pdbx_seq_one_letter_code
_entity_poly.pdbx_strand_id
1 'polypeptide(L)'
;NRFEVLKDGPDLDINNEWEVGRDIKEVCEDVLGRKTNKKKDWMSHGTWDKVEERRKMKENLNNARTRAKKQEAQNKHQLLNKEVKNVVGKTRENL
;
A
#
# COMPACT_ATOMS: atom_id res chain seq x y z
N ASN A 1 -36.41 -6.34 19.27
CA ASN A 1 -35.66 -5.35 18.44
C ASN A 1 -34.50 -6.10 17.77
N ARG A 2 -34.24 -5.97 16.45
CA ARG A 2 -33.23 -6.80 15.73
C ARG A 2 -31.81 -6.72 16.33
N PHE A 3 -31.55 -5.70 17.14
CA PHE A 3 -30.27 -5.45 17.79
C PHE A 3 -30.16 -6.02 19.22
N GLU A 4 -31.13 -6.79 19.72
CA GLU A 4 -31.03 -7.45 21.04
C GLU A 4 -29.87 -8.47 21.10
N VAL A 5 -29.59 -9.17 19.99
CA VAL A 5 -28.50 -10.16 19.87
C VAL A 5 -27.10 -9.55 20.08
N LEU A 6 -26.95 -8.23 19.88
CA LEU A 6 -25.68 -7.53 20.08
C LEU A 6 -25.39 -7.20 21.55
N LYS A 7 -26.36 -7.39 22.46
CA LYS A 7 -26.18 -7.12 23.89
C LYS A 7 -25.53 -8.29 24.64
N ASP A 8 -25.56 -9.49 24.06
CA ASP A 8 -25.07 -10.73 24.69
C ASP A 8 -23.71 -11.17 24.11
N GLY A 9 -23.01 -10.29 23.39
CA GLY A 9 -21.63 -10.53 22.99
C GLY A 9 -20.71 -10.54 24.21
N PRO A 10 -19.61 -11.32 24.21
CA PRO A 10 -18.61 -11.22 25.26
C PRO A 10 -18.17 -9.76 25.42
N ASP A 11 -18.04 -9.32 26.67
CA ASP A 11 -17.62 -7.96 27.07
C ASP A 11 -16.12 -7.78 26.77
N LEU A 12 -15.75 -7.99 25.50
CA LEU A 12 -14.45 -7.73 24.96
C LEU A 12 -14.32 -6.21 24.94
N ASP A 13 -13.61 -5.68 25.93
CA ASP A 13 -13.22 -4.28 25.92
C ASP A 13 -12.36 -4.04 24.67
N ILE A 14 -12.98 -3.44 23.66
CA ILE A 14 -12.38 -3.10 22.38
C ILE A 14 -11.08 -2.29 22.58
N ASN A 15 -10.99 -1.53 23.67
CA ASN A 15 -9.77 -0.79 24.00
C ASN A 15 -8.63 -1.73 24.41
N ASN A 16 -8.90 -2.76 25.23
CA ASN A 16 -7.90 -3.76 25.61
C ASN A 16 -7.42 -4.57 24.40
N GLU A 17 -8.33 -4.97 23.50
CA GLU A 17 -7.95 -5.65 22.25
C GLU A 17 -7.08 -4.75 21.36
N TRP A 18 -7.37 -3.45 21.32
CA TRP A 18 -6.59 -2.46 20.61
C TRP A 18 -5.20 -2.20 21.21
N GLU A 19 -5.09 -2.18 22.55
CA GLU A 19 -3.79 -2.09 23.25
C GLU A 19 -2.92 -3.31 22.95
N VAL A 20 -3.47 -4.53 23.03
CA VAL A 20 -2.73 -5.76 22.70
C VAL A 20 -2.20 -5.73 21.26
N GLY A 21 -2.98 -5.23 20.31
CA GLY A 21 -2.54 -5.06 18.93
C GLY A 21 -1.39 -4.06 18.77
N ARG A 22 -1.35 -3.00 19.60
CA ARG A 22 -0.25 -2.03 19.62
C ARG A 22 1.02 -2.61 20.23
N ASP A 23 0.90 -3.30 21.35
CA ASP A 23 2.04 -3.93 22.02
C ASP A 23 2.72 -4.97 21.12
N ILE A 24 1.93 -5.81 20.45
CA ILE A 24 2.45 -6.78 19.48
C ILE A 24 3.19 -6.06 18.35
N LYS A 25 2.62 -4.96 17.84
CA LYS A 25 3.27 -4.18 16.78
C LYS A 25 4.59 -3.58 17.27
N GLU A 26 4.65 -3.04 18.48
CA GLU A 26 5.86 -2.45 19.05
C GLU A 26 6.96 -3.50 19.25
N VAL A 27 6.63 -4.66 19.81
CA VAL A 27 7.57 -5.78 19.96
C VAL A 27 8.06 -6.27 18.60
N CYS A 28 7.18 -6.38 17.61
CA CYS A 28 7.58 -6.73 16.25
C CYS A 28 8.52 -5.68 15.65
N GLU A 29 8.29 -4.39 15.89
CA GLU A 29 9.15 -3.31 15.40
C GLU A 29 10.52 -3.30 16.08
N ASP A 30 10.61 -3.64 17.38
CA ASP A 30 11.87 -3.75 18.13
C ASP A 30 12.68 -4.98 17.70
N VAL A 31 12.03 -6.15 17.64
CA VAL A 31 12.69 -7.42 17.32
C VAL A 31 13.05 -7.53 15.84
N LEU A 32 12.12 -7.20 14.93
CA LEU A 32 12.30 -7.38 13.49
C LEU A 32 12.78 -6.10 12.79
N GLY A 33 12.71 -4.96 13.46
CA GLY A 33 12.94 -3.66 12.84
C GLY A 33 11.78 -3.21 11.94
N ARG A 34 11.63 -1.91 11.76
CA ARG A 34 10.72 -1.38 10.73
C ARG A 34 11.29 -1.65 9.34
N LYS A 35 10.46 -2.22 8.47
CA LYS A 35 10.77 -2.33 7.04
C LYS A 35 11.02 -0.94 6.46
N THR A 36 12.29 -0.65 6.18
CA THR A 36 12.66 0.64 5.59
C THR A 36 12.21 0.70 4.13
N ASN A 37 11.63 1.82 3.72
CA ASN A 37 11.28 2.10 2.31
C ASN A 37 12.50 2.50 1.47
N LYS A 38 13.70 2.02 1.84
CA LYS A 38 14.91 2.31 1.07
C LYS A 38 14.75 1.73 -0.33
N LYS A 39 15.15 2.53 -1.33
CA LYS A 39 15.23 2.06 -2.71
C LYS A 39 16.20 0.88 -2.72
N LYS A 40 15.71 -0.29 -3.15
CA LYS A 40 16.54 -1.49 -3.30
C LYS A 40 17.63 -1.22 -4.33
N ASP A 41 18.88 -1.54 -3.96
CA ASP A 41 20.08 -1.24 -4.74
C ASP A 41 20.15 -2.01 -6.06
N TRP A 42 19.51 -3.18 -6.14
CA TRP A 42 19.48 -3.99 -7.36
C TRP A 42 18.59 -3.43 -8.48
N MET A 43 17.80 -2.39 -8.22
CA MET A 43 17.01 -1.71 -9.25
C MET A 43 17.68 -0.43 -9.70
N SER A 44 17.79 -0.23 -11.01
CA SER A 44 18.38 0.98 -11.60
C SER A 44 17.58 2.24 -11.25
N HIS A 45 18.26 3.39 -11.23
CA HIS A 45 17.62 4.70 -11.01
C HIS A 45 16.45 4.94 -11.97
N GLY A 46 16.62 4.66 -13.27
CA GLY A 46 15.53 4.80 -14.25
C GLY A 46 14.33 3.88 -14.02
N THR A 47 14.51 2.74 -13.34
CA THR A 47 13.38 1.89 -12.91
C THR A 47 12.60 2.56 -11.78
N TRP A 48 13.33 3.15 -10.83
CA TRP A 48 12.74 3.87 -9.70
C TRP A 48 11.97 5.11 -10.15
N ASP A 49 12.43 5.83 -11.17
CA ASP A 49 11.73 6.99 -11.71
C ASP A 49 10.34 6.60 -12.26
N LYS A 50 10.26 5.50 -13.02
CA LYS A 50 8.98 4.96 -13.53
C LYS A 50 8.04 4.51 -12.41
N VAL A 51 8.58 3.95 -11.32
CA VAL A 51 7.78 3.60 -10.13
C VAL A 51 7.17 4.84 -9.51
N GLU A 52 7.92 5.93 -9.47
CA GLU A 52 7.47 7.21 -8.90
C GLU A 52 6.43 7.89 -9.80
N GLU A 53 6.62 7.88 -11.12
CA GLU A 53 5.61 8.37 -12.08
C GLU A 53 4.28 7.62 -11.93
N ARG A 54 4.34 6.29 -11.79
CA ARG A 54 3.14 5.47 -11.53
C ARG A 54 2.46 5.88 -10.22
N ARG A 55 3.23 6.14 -9.16
CA ARG A 55 2.69 6.60 -7.85
C ARG A 55 1.98 7.93 -7.98
N LYS A 56 2.59 8.90 -8.66
CA LYS A 56 1.99 10.21 -8.95
C LYS A 56 0.66 10.09 -9.70
N MET A 57 0.58 9.20 -10.70
CA MET A 57 -0.70 8.98 -11.40
C MET A 57 -1.75 8.30 -10.52
N LYS A 58 -1.34 7.43 -9.58
CA LYS A 58 -2.26 6.84 -8.60
C LYS A 58 -2.82 7.89 -7.64
N GLU A 59 -1.98 8.81 -7.19
CA GLU A 59 -2.39 9.95 -6.36
C GLU A 59 -3.38 10.85 -7.12
N ASN A 60 -3.07 11.19 -8.37
CA ASN A 60 -3.99 11.95 -9.23
C ASN A 60 -5.35 11.25 -9.39
N LEU A 61 -5.37 9.91 -9.49
CA LEU A 61 -6.60 9.12 -9.56
C LEU A 61 -7.39 9.19 -8.25
N ASN A 62 -6.72 9.11 -7.10
CA ASN A 62 -7.37 9.20 -5.78
C ASN A 62 -7.95 10.60 -5.55
N ASN A 63 -7.28 11.64 -6.05
CA ASN A 63 -7.70 13.04 -5.91
C ASN A 63 -8.67 13.50 -7.02
N ALA A 64 -8.94 12.66 -8.03
CA ALA A 64 -9.77 13.04 -9.17
C ALA A 64 -11.25 13.21 -8.78
N ARG A 65 -11.79 14.42 -9.01
CA ARG A 65 -13.19 14.77 -8.70
C ARG A 65 -14.17 14.53 -9.86
N THR A 66 -13.69 14.54 -11.10
CA THR A 66 -14.55 14.36 -12.30
C THR A 66 -14.26 13.03 -12.98
N ARG A 67 -15.29 12.46 -13.62
CA ARG A 67 -15.17 11.17 -14.32
C ARG A 67 -14.12 11.20 -15.43
N ALA A 68 -14.02 12.31 -16.16
CA ALA A 68 -13.02 12.48 -17.23
C ALA A 68 -11.58 12.45 -16.68
N LYS A 69 -11.28 13.23 -15.64
CA LYS A 69 -9.94 13.25 -15.01
C LYS A 69 -9.58 11.89 -14.39
N LYS A 70 -10.57 11.22 -13.80
CA LYS A 70 -10.39 9.86 -13.27
C LYS A 70 -10.05 8.86 -14.37
N GLN A 71 -10.75 8.91 -15.50
CA GLN A 71 -10.49 8.04 -16.64
C GLN A 71 -9.10 8.26 -17.24
N GLU A 72 -8.70 9.52 -17.42
CA GLU A 72 -7.37 9.86 -17.93
C GLU A 72 -6.25 9.37 -17.00
N ALA A 73 -6.36 9.65 -15.70
CA ALA A 73 -5.41 9.19 -14.69
C ALA A 73 -5.34 7.66 -14.61
N GLN A 74 -6.50 6.99 -14.79
CA GLN A 74 -6.58 5.53 -14.80
C GLN A 74 -5.86 4.93 -16.01
N ASN A 75 -6.06 5.48 -17.21
CA ASN A 75 -5.37 5.04 -18.42
C ASN A 75 -3.85 5.20 -18.29
N LYS A 76 -3.39 6.36 -17.82
CA LYS A 76 -1.97 6.65 -17.58
C LYS A 76 -1.37 5.72 -16.51
N HIS A 77 -2.06 5.51 -15.40
CA HIS A 77 -1.62 4.58 -14.35
C HIS A 77 -1.50 3.13 -14.88
N GLN A 78 -2.45 2.68 -15.71
CA GLN A 78 -2.41 1.33 -16.28
C GLN A 78 -1.19 1.12 -17.19
N LEU A 79 -0.86 2.10 -18.04
CA LEU A 79 0.31 2.05 -18.92
C LEU A 79 1.60 2.00 -18.10
N LEU A 80 1.80 2.94 -17.17
CA LEU A 80 2.99 2.99 -16.32
C LEU A 80 3.12 1.74 -15.44
N ASN A 81 2.01 1.18 -14.97
CA ASN A 81 2.04 -0.05 -14.18
C ASN A 81 2.47 -1.28 -15.00
N LYS A 82 2.09 -1.36 -16.29
CA LYS A 82 2.60 -2.41 -17.19
C LYS A 82 4.09 -2.25 -17.42
N GLU A 83 4.54 -1.02 -17.66
CA GLU A 83 5.95 -0.73 -17.89
C GLU A 83 6.83 -1.06 -16.67
N VAL A 84 6.43 -0.62 -15.48
CA VAL A 84 7.12 -0.97 -14.21
C VAL A 84 7.23 -2.48 -14.04
N LYS A 85 6.16 -3.24 -14.32
CA LYS A 85 6.19 -4.72 -14.22
C LYS A 85 7.21 -5.32 -15.20
N ASN A 86 7.25 -4.83 -16.43
CA ASN A 86 8.17 -5.32 -17.44
C ASN A 86 9.63 -5.01 -17.07
N VAL A 87 9.92 -3.80 -16.60
CA VAL A 87 11.29 -3.41 -16.22
C VAL A 87 11.74 -4.18 -14.99
N VAL A 88 10.92 -4.24 -13.93
CA VAL A 88 11.28 -4.97 -12.69
C VAL A 88 11.42 -6.47 -12.94
N GLY A 89 10.61 -7.05 -13.82
CA GLY A 89 10.74 -8.45 -14.24
C GLY A 89 12.11 -8.72 -14.86
N LYS A 90 12.50 -7.93 -15.88
CA LYS A 90 13.80 -8.05 -16.55
C LYS A 90 14.98 -7.86 -15.60
N THR A 91 14.90 -6.91 -14.67
CA THR A 91 15.99 -6.68 -13.71
C THR A 91 16.18 -7.86 -12.75
N ARG A 92 15.12 -8.61 -12.43
CA ARG A 92 15.20 -9.81 -11.59
C ARG A 92 15.75 -11.03 -12.33
N GLU A 93 15.55 -11.13 -13.63
CA GLU A 93 16.11 -12.23 -14.46
C GLU A 93 17.63 -12.08 -14.68
N ASN A 94 18.16 -10.87 -14.51
CA ASN A 94 19.59 -10.55 -14.69
C ASN A 94 20.40 -10.52 -13.38
N LEU A 95 19.84 -11.05 -12.28
CA LEU A 95 20.48 -11.18 -10.96
C LEU A 95 20.64 -12.66 -10.60
#